data_AF-A0A1U7VDJ6-F1
#
_entry.id   AF-A0A1U7VDJ6-F1
#
_cell.length_a   1.000
_cell.length_b   1.000
_cell.length_c   1.000
_cell.angle_alpha   90.00
_cell.angle_beta   90.00
_cell.angle_gamma   90.00
#
_symmetry.space_group_name_H-M   'P 1'
#
loop_
_entity.id
_entity.type
_entity.pdbx_description
1 polymer ?
#
loop_
_entity_poly.entity_id
_entity_poly.type
_entity_poly.pdbx_seq_one_letter_code
_entity_poly.pdbx_strand_id
1 'polypeptide(L)'
;MTHSKRFREVAEDHITLMEEYVDGLLLLLNDALVISINLLDFKIKRVLVDRGISANIIQWRVLEQAKLIGRTIPEIKLLVGFNLASVTTRGEILLPMNAEGITNTTLFEVVGDDIGYYIILDSPWLHEMKAVTSTYHQLLKFLTLERIKQIREDQPTAREMNAVSISSSKGKEPNK
;
A
#
# COMPACT_ATOMS: atom_id res chain seq x y z
N MET A 1 -31.76 -39.57 -21.34
CA MET A 1 -30.28 -39.62 -21.25
C MET A 1 -29.82 -38.45 -20.40
N THR A 2 -29.47 -38.74 -19.15
CA THR A 2 -29.05 -37.75 -18.15
C THR A 2 -27.55 -37.54 -18.29
N HIS A 3 -27.10 -36.44 -18.89
CA HIS A 3 -25.69 -36.05 -18.82
C HIS A 3 -25.45 -35.28 -17.52
N SER A 4 -25.15 -36.03 -16.46
CA SER A 4 -24.49 -35.48 -15.28
C SER A 4 -23.08 -35.06 -15.70
N LYS A 5 -22.88 -33.75 -15.95
CA LYS A 5 -21.54 -33.18 -15.94
C LYS A 5 -21.06 -33.21 -14.49
N ARG A 6 -20.19 -34.15 -14.18
CA ARG A 6 -19.33 -34.07 -12.99
C ARG A 6 -18.57 -32.74 -13.08
N PHE A 7 -18.99 -31.76 -12.29
CA PHE A 7 -18.17 -30.60 -11.99
C PHE A 7 -16.95 -31.15 -11.24
N ARG A 8 -15.83 -31.19 -11.95
CA ARG A 8 -14.53 -31.40 -11.33
C ARG A 8 -14.28 -30.12 -10.53
N GLU A 9 -14.27 -30.25 -9.21
CA GLU A 9 -13.82 -29.21 -8.30
C GLU A 9 -12.37 -28.88 -8.68
N VAL A 10 -12.20 -27.77 -9.40
CA VAL A 10 -10.89 -27.19 -9.68
C VAL A 10 -10.57 -26.36 -8.44
N ALA A 11 -9.47 -26.67 -7.76
CA ALA A 11 -8.94 -25.78 -6.73
C ALA A 11 -8.78 -24.39 -7.37
N GLU A 12 -9.52 -23.40 -6.86
CA GLU A 12 -9.60 -22.07 -7.46
C GLU A 12 -8.31 -21.28 -7.19
N ASP A 13 -7.28 -21.52 -8.00
CA ASP A 13 -6.00 -20.79 -7.98
C ASP A 13 -6.10 -19.41 -8.69
N HIS A 14 -7.31 -18.88 -8.92
CA HIS A 14 -7.55 -17.67 -9.71
C HIS A 14 -8.00 -16.49 -8.84
N ILE A 15 -7.28 -15.36 -8.92
CA ILE A 15 -7.72 -14.10 -8.30
C ILE A 15 -8.87 -13.52 -9.13
N THR A 16 -10.10 -13.55 -8.59
CA THR A 16 -11.28 -12.91 -9.20
C THR A 16 -11.70 -11.66 -8.42
N LEU A 17 -12.04 -10.60 -9.14
CA LEU A 17 -12.68 -9.38 -8.64
C LEU A 17 -14.15 -9.38 -9.08
N MET A 18 -15.08 -9.28 -8.14
CA MET A 18 -16.53 -9.36 -8.37
C MET A 18 -17.23 -8.05 -7.99
N GLU A 19 -18.36 -7.73 -8.64
CA GLU A 19 -19.10 -6.48 -8.38
C GLU A 19 -19.64 -6.37 -6.94
N GLU A 20 -19.88 -7.49 -6.27
CA GLU A 20 -20.32 -7.53 -4.86
C GLU A 20 -19.31 -6.93 -3.87
N TYR A 21 -18.06 -6.65 -4.29
CA TYR A 21 -17.06 -6.00 -3.44
C TYR A 21 -17.23 -4.46 -3.36
N VAL A 22 -18.10 -3.88 -4.20
CA VAL A 22 -18.39 -2.45 -4.21
C VAL A 22 -19.38 -2.13 -3.10
N ASP A 23 -18.94 -1.42 -2.06
CA ASP A 23 -19.85 -0.85 -1.07
C ASP A 23 -20.59 0.34 -1.69
N GLY A 24 -21.91 0.40 -1.50
CA GLY A 24 -22.83 1.38 -2.11
C GLY A 24 -22.69 2.84 -1.67
N LEU A 25 -21.49 3.29 -1.31
CA LEU A 25 -21.20 4.63 -0.82
C LEU A 25 -20.16 5.31 -1.71
N LEU A 26 -20.63 5.77 -2.87
CA LEU A 26 -20.16 6.93 -3.61
C LEU A 26 -18.63 7.05 -3.79
N LEU A 27 -18.18 6.47 -4.91
CA LEU A 27 -17.18 7.03 -5.82
C LEU A 27 -17.19 8.56 -5.77
N LEU A 28 -16.20 9.18 -5.14
CA LEU A 28 -16.00 10.62 -5.33
C LEU A 28 -14.56 11.03 -5.61
N LEU A 29 -13.59 10.12 -5.54
CA LEU A 29 -12.23 10.39 -6.01
C LEU A 29 -11.67 9.09 -6.61
N ASN A 30 -10.85 9.23 -7.65
CA ASN A 30 -9.97 8.17 -8.17
C ASN A 30 -8.90 7.88 -7.11
N ASP A 31 -9.32 7.37 -5.95
CA ASP A 31 -8.52 7.37 -4.74
C ASP A 31 -7.37 6.36 -4.82
N ALA A 32 -6.25 6.80 -4.28
CA ALA A 32 -5.08 5.96 -4.07
C ALA A 32 -5.43 4.89 -3.02
N LEU A 33 -5.04 3.64 -3.25
CA LEU A 33 -5.40 2.54 -2.34
C LEU A 33 -4.61 2.68 -1.02
N VAL A 34 -5.27 3.14 0.04
CA VAL A 34 -4.66 3.28 1.38
C VAL A 34 -5.05 2.12 2.27
N ILE A 35 -4.06 1.38 2.77
CA ILE A 35 -4.29 0.23 3.65
C ILE A 35 -3.65 0.43 5.03
N SER A 36 -3.93 -0.53 5.90
CA SER A 36 -3.22 -0.74 7.15
C SER A 36 -2.43 -2.05 7.04
N ILE A 37 -1.19 -2.07 7.53
CA ILE A 37 -0.34 -3.27 7.54
C ILE A 37 0.36 -3.44 8.89
N ASN A 38 0.72 -4.66 9.23
CA ASN A 38 1.52 -4.92 10.43
C ASN A 38 2.99 -4.90 10.05
N LEU A 39 3.74 -3.95 10.61
CA LEU A 39 5.19 -3.88 10.48
C LEU A 39 5.78 -4.30 11.83
N LEU A 40 6.53 -5.40 11.86
CA LEU A 40 6.85 -6.09 13.12
C LEU A 40 5.54 -6.39 13.90
N ASP A 41 5.46 -5.92 15.14
CA ASP A 41 4.29 -6.06 16.03
C ASP A 41 3.38 -4.83 16.03
N PHE A 42 3.66 -3.83 15.18
CA PHE A 42 2.92 -2.57 15.15
C PHE A 42 1.99 -2.50 13.94
N LYS A 43 0.73 -2.14 14.18
CA LYS A 43 -0.20 -1.81 13.10
C LYS A 43 0.08 -0.40 12.59
N ILE A 44 0.59 -0.30 11.37
CA ILE A 44 0.86 0.95 10.67
C ILE A 44 -0.33 1.28 9.76
N LYS A 45 -0.86 2.50 9.92
CA LYS A 45 -1.88 3.09 9.04
C LYS A 45 -1.23 3.95 7.95
N ARG A 46 -2.03 4.49 7.02
CA ARG A 46 -1.56 5.41 5.96
C ARG A 46 -0.49 4.77 5.07
N VAL A 47 -0.70 3.50 4.74
CA VAL A 47 0.15 2.76 3.83
C VAL A 47 -0.43 2.93 2.44
N LEU A 48 0.26 3.65 1.57
CA LEU A 48 -0.14 3.77 0.18
C LEU A 48 0.29 2.51 -0.58
N VAL A 49 -0.60 1.95 -1.38
CA VAL A 49 -0.26 0.98 -2.41
C VAL A 49 -0.20 1.70 -3.75
N ASP A 50 1.02 1.91 -4.22
CA ASP A 50 1.29 2.58 -5.50
C ASP A 50 1.95 1.59 -6.47
N ARG A 51 1.86 1.85 -7.77
CA ARG A 51 2.68 1.19 -8.79
C ARG A 51 3.64 2.18 -9.44
N GLY A 52 3.85 3.30 -8.75
CA GLY A 52 4.30 4.58 -9.24
C GLY A 52 5.82 4.80 -9.13
N ILE A 53 6.48 4.00 -8.31
CA ILE A 53 7.87 4.20 -7.89
C ILE A 53 8.60 2.86 -8.00
N SER A 54 9.89 2.90 -8.27
CA SER A 54 10.71 1.69 -8.38
C SER A 54 11.13 1.09 -7.04
N ALA A 55 10.70 1.65 -5.90
CA ALA A 55 11.14 1.26 -4.56
C ALA A 55 10.01 1.38 -3.53
N ASN A 56 10.01 0.50 -2.53
CA ASN A 56 9.17 0.70 -1.35
C ASN A 56 9.80 1.78 -0.47
N ILE A 57 8.97 2.64 0.12
CA ILE A 57 9.43 3.76 0.92
C ILE A 57 8.89 3.65 2.35
N ILE A 58 9.72 3.99 3.33
CA ILE A 58 9.30 4.19 4.71
C ILE A 58 9.74 5.56 5.21
N GLN A 59 8.84 6.29 5.87
CA GLN A 59 9.21 7.56 6.47
C GLN A 59 10.10 7.34 7.71
N TRP A 60 11.12 8.18 7.84
CA TRP A 60 12.05 8.20 8.96
C TRP A 60 11.35 8.22 10.33
N ARG A 61 10.26 8.99 10.46
CA ARG A 61 9.48 9.10 11.69
C ARG A 61 8.86 7.77 12.16
N VAL A 62 8.58 6.85 11.24
CA VAL A 62 8.09 5.50 11.60
C VAL A 62 9.18 4.72 12.32
N LEU A 63 10.42 4.84 11.84
CA LEU A 63 11.59 4.21 12.45
C LEU A 63 11.94 4.86 13.80
N GLU A 64 11.76 6.17 13.94
CA GLU A 64 11.90 6.87 15.23
C GLU A 64 10.94 6.31 16.28
N GLN A 65 9.65 6.23 15.94
CA GLN A 65 8.62 5.72 16.86
C GLN A 65 8.84 4.26 17.22
N ALA A 66 9.29 3.44 16.25
CA ALA A 66 9.62 2.04 16.47
C ALA A 66 10.99 1.81 17.12
N LYS A 67 11.79 2.87 17.35
CA LYS A 67 13.18 2.80 17.86
C LYS A 67 14.10 1.93 16.99
N LEU A 68 13.92 1.99 15.67
CA LEU A 68 14.64 1.18 14.68
C LEU A 68 15.72 1.94 13.91
N ILE A 69 15.90 3.25 14.16
CA ILE A 69 16.86 4.09 13.43
C ILE A 69 18.27 3.46 13.37
N GLY A 70 18.73 2.86 14.48
CA GLY A 70 20.06 2.24 14.55
C GLY A 70 20.26 1.02 13.65
N ARG A 71 19.20 0.53 12.99
CA ARG A 71 19.24 -0.57 12.02
C ARG A 71 19.27 -0.09 10.57
N THR A 72 19.08 1.21 10.33
CA THR A 72 19.15 1.79 8.99
C THR A 72 20.59 1.79 8.51
N ILE A 73 20.80 1.34 7.28
CA ILE A 73 22.09 1.44 6.60
C ILE A 73 22.11 2.80 5.87
N PRO A 74 23.03 3.71 6.22
CA PRO A 74 23.10 5.02 5.56
C PRO A 74 23.45 4.86 4.08
N GLU A 75 22.59 5.41 3.23
CA GLU A 75 22.75 5.39 1.78
C GLU A 75 21.91 6.52 1.18
N ILE A 76 22.51 7.33 0.31
CA ILE A 76 21.84 8.48 -0.29
C ILE A 76 21.54 8.16 -1.74
N LYS A 77 20.26 8.05 -2.08
CA LYS A 77 19.75 7.85 -3.43
C LYS A 77 18.74 8.95 -3.76
N LEU A 78 18.64 9.31 -5.03
CA LEU A 78 17.55 10.14 -5.53
C LEU A 78 16.49 9.22 -6.14
N LEU A 79 15.34 9.09 -5.49
CA LEU A 79 14.19 8.39 -6.07
C LEU A 79 13.40 9.37 -6.90
N VAL A 80 13.08 9.01 -8.14
CA VAL A 80 12.30 9.84 -9.07
C VAL A 80 11.01 9.09 -9.41
N GLY A 81 9.87 9.67 -9.04
CA GLY A 81 8.55 9.13 -9.38
C GLY A 81 8.07 9.59 -10.76
N PHE A 82 6.95 9.03 -11.22
CA PHE A 82 6.39 9.33 -12.54
C PHE A 82 6.09 10.82 -12.79
N ASN A 83 5.70 11.57 -11.76
CA ASN A 83 5.39 12.99 -11.88
C ASN A 83 6.63 13.90 -11.83
N LEU A 84 7.84 13.34 -11.99
CA LEU A 84 9.12 14.01 -11.80
C LEU A 84 9.34 14.56 -10.38
N ALA A 85 8.41 14.28 -9.46
CA ALA A 85 8.63 14.44 -8.05
C ALA A 85 9.80 13.52 -7.65
N SER A 86 10.76 14.09 -6.94
CA SER A 86 11.92 13.35 -6.47
C SER A 86 12.06 13.50 -4.97
N VAL A 87 12.55 12.45 -4.33
CA VAL A 87 12.83 12.42 -2.90
C VAL A 87 14.22 11.85 -2.69
N THR A 88 14.98 12.48 -1.79
CA THR A 88 16.31 12.00 -1.42
C THR A 88 16.20 11.07 -0.23
N THR A 89 16.79 9.88 -0.34
CA THR A 89 16.79 8.90 0.75
C THR A 89 17.87 9.23 1.78
N ARG A 90 17.63 8.80 3.02
CA ARG A 90 18.59 8.84 4.13
C ARG A 90 19.35 7.51 4.28
N GLY A 91 18.80 6.44 3.74
CA GLY A 91 19.33 5.10 3.83
C GLY A 91 18.31 4.06 3.43
N GLU A 92 18.64 2.81 3.71
CA GLU A 92 17.78 1.66 3.48
C GLU A 92 17.66 0.79 4.72
N ILE A 93 16.55 0.04 4.82
CA ILE A 93 16.29 -0.87 5.93
C ILE A 93 15.50 -2.09 5.48
N LEU A 94 15.88 -3.27 5.98
CA LEU A 94 15.11 -4.50 5.83
C LEU A 94 14.22 -4.69 7.05
N LEU A 95 12.91 -4.81 6.84
CA LEU A 95 11.95 -5.01 7.92
C LEU A 95 11.00 -6.17 7.62
N PRO A 96 10.72 -7.05 8.60
CA PRO A 96 9.67 -8.04 8.46
C PRO A 96 8.31 -7.33 8.55
N MET A 97 7.44 -7.67 7.62
CA MET A 97 6.11 -7.11 7.49
C MET A 97 5.10 -8.22 7.29
N ASN A 98 3.98 -8.14 7.99
CA ASN A 98 2.91 -9.10 7.93
C ASN A 98 1.68 -8.53 7.20
N ALA A 99 1.29 -9.21 6.13
CA ALA A 99 0.09 -8.97 5.36
C ALA A 99 -0.83 -10.20 5.45
N GLU A 100 -1.92 -10.10 6.20
CA GLU A 100 -2.93 -11.17 6.34
C GLU A 100 -2.36 -12.55 6.75
N GLY A 101 -1.35 -12.55 7.62
CA GLY A 101 -0.69 -13.77 8.10
C GLY A 101 0.52 -14.21 7.27
N ILE A 102 0.85 -13.52 6.18
CA ILE A 102 2.08 -13.75 5.41
C ILE A 102 3.13 -12.74 5.85
N THR A 103 4.26 -13.24 6.34
CA THR A 103 5.38 -12.40 6.77
C THR A 103 6.53 -12.49 5.77
N ASN A 104 6.87 -11.35 5.18
CA ASN A 104 8.02 -11.21 4.28
C ASN A 104 8.99 -10.15 4.81
N THR A 105 10.27 -10.30 4.50
CA THR A 105 11.27 -9.28 4.80
C THR A 105 11.39 -8.34 3.62
N THR A 106 10.95 -7.10 3.78
CA THR A 106 10.87 -6.12 2.70
C THR A 106 11.95 -5.06 2.86
N LEU A 107 12.63 -4.75 1.76
CA LEU A 107 13.56 -3.63 1.67
C LEU A 107 12.77 -2.33 1.49
N PHE A 108 13.09 -1.34 2.32
CA PHE A 108 12.55 0.00 2.24
C PHE A 108 13.67 1.02 2.07
N GLU A 109 13.45 1.96 1.16
CA GLU A 109 14.18 3.22 1.10
C GLU A 109 13.62 4.15 2.17
N VAL A 110 14.50 4.69 3.01
CA VAL A 110 14.12 5.54 4.14
C VAL A 110 14.16 6.99 3.71
N VAL A 111 13.05 7.69 3.81
CA VAL A 111 12.95 9.12 3.44
C VAL A 111 12.71 10.00 4.66
N GLY A 112 13.30 11.19 4.66
CA GLY A 112 13.10 12.18 5.72
C GLY A 112 11.88 13.08 5.51
N ASP A 113 11.50 13.29 4.26
CA ASP A 113 10.47 14.26 3.89
C ASP A 113 9.07 13.73 4.23
N ASP A 114 8.16 14.64 4.62
CA ASP A 114 6.77 14.27 4.82
C ASP A 114 6.04 14.16 3.48
N ILE A 115 5.88 12.91 3.04
CA ILE A 115 5.17 12.55 1.82
C ILE A 115 3.69 12.23 2.07
N GLY A 116 3.15 12.54 3.25
CA GLY A 116 1.74 12.30 3.63
C GLY A 116 1.39 10.86 4.01
N TYR A 117 2.19 9.89 3.54
CA TYR A 117 2.06 8.46 3.84
C TYR A 117 3.23 7.96 4.68
N TYR A 118 2.97 7.05 5.62
CA TYR A 118 4.04 6.47 6.45
C TYR A 118 4.86 5.43 5.70
N ILE A 119 4.19 4.68 4.83
CA ILE A 119 4.81 3.66 3.98
C ILE A 119 4.19 3.78 2.59
N ILE A 120 5.03 3.63 1.57
CA ILE A 120 4.59 3.36 0.20
C ILE A 120 5.05 1.95 -0.15
N LEU A 121 4.09 1.07 -0.41
CA LEU A 121 4.32 -0.25 -0.99
C LEU A 121 4.18 -0.13 -2.48
N ASP A 122 5.27 -0.40 -3.18
CA ASP A 122 5.33 -0.25 -4.62
C ASP A 122 5.58 -1.58 -5.33
N SER A 123 5.92 -1.47 -6.61
CA SER A 123 6.22 -2.54 -7.53
C SER A 123 7.06 -3.67 -6.89
N PRO A 124 8.17 -3.42 -6.17
CA PRO A 124 8.95 -4.52 -5.59
C PRO A 124 8.14 -5.38 -4.62
N TRP A 125 7.41 -4.78 -3.68
CA TRP A 125 6.61 -5.55 -2.73
C TRP A 125 5.40 -6.22 -3.40
N LEU A 126 4.73 -5.52 -4.31
CA LEU A 126 3.60 -6.08 -5.07
C LEU A 126 4.01 -7.30 -5.89
N HIS A 127 5.17 -7.24 -6.54
CA HIS A 127 5.71 -8.37 -7.30
C HIS A 127 6.10 -9.54 -6.40
N GLU A 128 6.74 -9.26 -5.26
CA GLU A 128 7.11 -10.29 -4.29
C GLU A 128 5.87 -11.03 -3.76
N MET A 129 4.81 -10.28 -3.43
CA MET A 129 3.54 -10.82 -2.93
C MET A 129 2.66 -11.39 -4.05
N LYS A 130 3.04 -11.26 -5.32
CA LYS A 130 2.20 -11.57 -6.49
C LYS A 130 0.80 -10.93 -6.37
N ALA A 131 0.79 -9.70 -5.87
CA ALA A 131 -0.43 -9.02 -5.50
C ALA A 131 -1.06 -8.27 -6.68
N VAL A 132 -2.39 -8.26 -6.70
CA VAL A 132 -3.23 -7.56 -7.66
C VAL A 132 -4.02 -6.50 -6.91
N THR A 133 -3.82 -5.25 -7.28
CA THR A 133 -4.57 -4.10 -6.73
C THR A 133 -5.80 -3.81 -7.58
N SER A 134 -6.86 -3.35 -6.95
CA SER A 134 -8.01 -2.76 -7.62
C SER A 134 -8.40 -1.48 -6.91
N THR A 135 -8.17 -0.34 -7.56
CA THR A 135 -8.64 0.96 -7.07
C THR A 135 -10.16 1.07 -7.17
N TYR A 136 -10.78 0.41 -8.16
CA TYR A 136 -12.24 0.37 -8.30
C TYR A 136 -12.93 -0.37 -7.13
N HIS A 137 -12.41 -1.53 -6.73
CA HIS A 137 -12.95 -2.30 -5.60
C HIS A 137 -12.28 -1.91 -4.26
N GLN A 138 -11.37 -0.93 -4.28
CA GLN A 138 -10.61 -0.44 -3.12
C GLN A 138 -10.00 -1.59 -2.29
N LEU A 139 -9.31 -2.51 -2.97
CA LEU A 139 -8.72 -3.68 -2.33
C LEU A 139 -7.47 -4.18 -3.04
N LEU A 140 -6.68 -4.96 -2.30
CA LEU A 140 -5.54 -5.73 -2.75
C LEU A 140 -5.86 -7.22 -2.56
N LYS A 141 -5.57 -8.06 -3.54
CA LYS A 141 -5.58 -9.53 -3.41
C LYS A 141 -4.21 -10.12 -3.71
N PHE A 142 -3.88 -11.21 -3.03
CA PHE A 142 -2.68 -11.98 -3.35
C PHE A 142 -2.91 -13.46 -3.05
N LEU A 143 -2.21 -14.32 -3.79
CA LEU A 143 -2.28 -15.76 -3.65
C LEU A 143 -1.31 -16.22 -2.56
N THR A 144 -1.78 -17.11 -1.70
CA THR A 144 -0.95 -17.89 -0.78
C THR A 144 -1.04 -19.37 -1.15
N LEU A 145 -0.17 -20.20 -0.58
CA LEU A 145 -0.18 -21.65 -0.85
C LEU A 145 -1.51 -22.34 -0.54
N GLU A 146 -2.31 -21.75 0.35
CA GLU A 146 -3.56 -22.36 0.84
C GLU A 146 -4.82 -21.65 0.32
N ARG A 147 -4.75 -20.32 0.14
CA ARG A 147 -5.93 -19.51 -0.23
C ARG A 147 -5.57 -18.14 -0.79
N ILE A 148 -6.56 -17.50 -1.42
CA ILE A 148 -6.50 -16.06 -1.74
C ILE A 148 -6.67 -15.27 -0.45
N LYS A 149 -5.77 -14.31 -0.22
CA LYS A 149 -5.89 -13.31 0.84
C LYS A 149 -6.28 -11.97 0.23
N GLN A 150 -6.96 -11.14 1.02
CA GLN A 150 -7.36 -9.81 0.61
C GLN A 150 -7.15 -8.80 1.72
N ILE A 151 -6.77 -7.59 1.34
CA ILE A 151 -6.72 -6.42 2.21
C ILE A 151 -7.64 -5.37 1.59
N ARG A 152 -8.64 -4.92 2.35
CA ARG A 152 -9.50 -3.81 1.95
C ARG A 152 -8.87 -2.48 2.36
N GLU A 153 -9.23 -1.44 1.64
CA GLU A 153 -8.85 -0.07 1.98
C GLU A 153 -9.28 0.31 3.41
N ASP A 154 -8.41 1.05 4.10
CA ASP A 154 -8.70 1.70 5.36
C ASP A 154 -9.46 3.01 5.09
N GLN A 155 -10.74 2.86 4.78
CA GLN A 155 -11.67 3.94 4.42
C GLN A 155 -11.65 5.14 5.39
N PRO A 156 -11.69 4.97 6.73
CA PRO A 156 -11.58 6.09 7.65
C PRO A 156 -10.27 6.86 7.48
N THR A 157 -9.15 6.14 7.36
CA THR A 157 -7.84 6.74 7.19
C THR A 157 -7.73 7.47 5.84
N ALA A 158 -8.20 6.87 4.75
CA ALA A 158 -8.21 7.49 3.42
C ALA A 158 -9.00 8.81 3.43
N ARG A 159 -10.18 8.82 4.05
CA ARG A 159 -11.03 10.03 4.17
C ARG A 159 -10.36 11.15 4.95
N GLU A 160 -9.70 10.81 6.07
CA GLU A 160 -8.95 11.80 6.85
C GLU A 160 -7.83 12.44 6.00
N MET A 161 -7.09 11.64 5.24
CA MET A 161 -6.00 12.12 4.38
C MET A 161 -6.52 13.04 3.27
N ASN A 162 -7.62 12.65 2.61
CA ASN A 162 -8.24 13.47 1.57
C ASN A 162 -8.76 14.81 2.11
N ALA A 163 -9.34 14.84 3.32
CA ALA A 163 -9.79 16.08 3.95
C ALA A 163 -8.63 17.07 4.23
N VAL A 164 -7.47 16.56 4.64
CA VAL A 164 -6.27 17.39 4.88
C VAL A 164 -5.80 18.03 3.57
N SER A 165 -5.70 17.26 2.48
CA SER A 165 -5.30 17.78 1.17
C SER A 165 -6.22 18.89 0.68
N ILE A 166 -7.54 18.75 0.85
CA ILE A 166 -8.55 19.76 0.45
C ILE A 166 -8.47 21.03 1.30
N SER A 167 -8.14 20.92 2.59
CA SER A 167 -7.98 22.09 3.46
C SER A 167 -6.73 22.92 3.13
N SER A 168 -5.65 22.25 2.70
CA SER A 168 -4.37 22.90 2.36
C SER A 168 -4.41 23.68 1.04
N SER A 169 -5.33 23.35 0.13
CA SER A 169 -5.48 24.03 -1.17
C SER A 169 -6.36 25.29 -1.12
N LYS A 170 -7.13 25.49 -0.04
CA LYS A 170 -8.00 26.68 0.15
C LYS A 170 -7.29 27.93 0.72
N GLY A 171 -5.98 27.87 0.96
CA GLY A 171 -5.22 28.93 1.63
C GLY A 171 -4.47 29.94 0.74
N LYS A 172 -4.70 29.98 -0.58
CA LYS A 172 -4.03 30.95 -1.48
C LYS A 172 -5.05 31.73 -2.32
N GLU A 173 -5.78 32.65 -1.70
CA GLU A 173 -6.32 33.80 -2.41
C GLU A 173 -5.22 34.88 -2.52
N PRO A 174 -4.87 35.34 -3.74
CA PRO A 174 -4.00 36.50 -3.89
C PRO A 174 -4.80 37.77 -3.56
N ASN A 175 -4.45 38.44 -2.45
CA ASN A 175 -4.89 39.81 -2.21
C ASN A 175 -4.39 40.69 -3.36
N LYS A 176 -5.32 41.32 -4.06
CA LYS A 176 -5.10 42.33 -5.09
C LYS A 176 -4.85 43.69 -4.46
#